data_AF-A0A2G9WQ00-F1
#
_entry.id   AF-A0A2G9WQ00-F1
#
_cell.length_a   1.000
_cell.length_b   1.000
_cell.length_c   1.000
_cell.angle_alpha   90.00
_cell.angle_beta   90.00
_cell.angle_gamma   90.00
#
_symmetry.space_group_name_H-M   'P 1'
#
loop_
_entity.id
_entity.type
_entity.pdbx_description
1 polymer ?
#
loop_
_entity_poly.entity_id
_entity_poly.type
_entity_poly.pdbx_seq_one_letter_code
_entity_poly.pdbx_strand_id
1 'polypeptide(L)'
;MSMESAESQGGVAAGELRQFIERVERLEEEKAALQDDIKDVMAELKGRGYDVKAVRAILKLRKQDPDERQEAEAILELYMNALGMV
;
A
#
# COMPACT_ATOMS: atom_id res chain seq x y z
N MET A 1 1.77 -24.10 44.59
CA MET A 1 1.39 -23.31 43.40
C MET A 1 0.78 -24.28 42.42
N SER A 2 -0.54 -24.25 42.34
CA SER A 2 -1.38 -25.27 41.73
C SER A 2 -1.45 -25.06 40.22
N MET A 3 -1.46 -26.17 39.49
CA MET A 3 -1.50 -26.27 38.03
C MET A 3 -2.65 -25.47 37.37
N GLU A 4 -3.70 -25.18 38.14
CA GLU A 4 -4.90 -24.44 37.72
C GLU A 4 -4.66 -22.97 37.32
N SER A 5 -3.59 -22.33 37.81
CA SER A 5 -3.28 -20.92 37.47
C SER A 5 -2.61 -20.75 36.11
N ALA A 6 -2.02 -21.81 35.54
CA ALA A 6 -1.37 -21.76 34.24
C ALA A 6 -2.38 -21.95 33.08
N GLU A 7 -3.41 -22.77 33.29
CA GLU A 7 -4.48 -23.02 32.31
C GLU A 7 -5.36 -21.78 32.09
N SER A 8 -5.63 -20.99 33.15
CA SER A 8 -6.42 -19.77 33.03
C SER A 8 -5.69 -18.66 32.27
N GLN A 9 -4.36 -18.56 32.35
CA GLN A 9 -3.56 -17.60 31.58
C GLN A 9 -3.40 -18.03 30.11
N GLY A 10 -3.20 -19.32 29.84
CA GLY A 10 -3.10 -19.85 28.48
C GLY A 10 -4.41 -19.72 27.69
N GLY A 11 -5.56 -19.94 28.33
CA GLY A 11 -6.88 -19.79 27.70
C GLY A 11 -7.23 -18.34 27.36
N VAL A 12 -6.88 -17.38 28.23
CA VAL A 12 -7.10 -15.95 27.97
C VAL A 12 -6.20 -15.44 26.84
N ALA A 13 -4.91 -15.81 26.84
CA ALA A 13 -3.97 -15.45 25.78
C ALA A 13 -4.35 -16.03 24.41
N ALA A 14 -4.85 -17.27 24.37
CA ALA A 14 -5.35 -17.89 23.14
C ALA A 14 -6.62 -17.20 22.61
N GLY A 15 -7.52 -16.77 23.49
CA GLY A 15 -8.73 -16.03 23.12
C GLY A 15 -8.43 -14.65 22.52
N GLU A 16 -7.51 -13.90 23.13
CA GLU A 16 -7.04 -12.61 22.62
C GLU A 16 -6.35 -12.74 21.27
N LEU A 17 -5.46 -13.74 21.12
CA LEU A 17 -4.80 -14.02 19.84
C LEU A 17 -5.80 -14.34 18.72
N ARG A 18 -6.84 -15.15 19.02
CA ARG A 18 -7.91 -15.45 18.04
C ARG A 18 -8.62 -14.18 17.58
N GLN A 19 -8.95 -13.26 18.50
CA GLN A 19 -9.59 -11.99 18.13
C GLN A 19 -8.71 -11.14 17.21
N PHE A 20 -7.39 -11.10 17.44
CA PHE A 20 -6.47 -10.41 16.55
C PHE A 20 -6.42 -11.06 15.17
N ILE A 21 -6.36 -12.38 15.09
CA ILE A 21 -6.34 -13.13 13.82
C ILE A 21 -7.61 -12.85 13.02
N GLU A 22 -8.80 -13.03 13.63
CA GLU A 22 -10.08 -12.79 12.96
C GLU A 22 -10.23 -11.34 12.46
N ARG A 23 -9.66 -10.37 13.19
CA ARG A 23 -9.61 -8.96 12.74
C ARG A 23 -8.70 -8.78 11.53
N VAL A 24 -7.52 -9.40 11.53
CA VAL A 24 -6.59 -9.32 10.40
C VAL A 24 -7.14 -10.02 9.16
N GLU A 25 -7.77 -11.18 9.31
CA GLU A 25 -8.37 -11.93 8.19
C GLU A 25 -9.44 -11.10 7.47
N ARG A 26 -10.37 -10.50 8.22
CA ARG A 26 -11.36 -9.57 7.66
C ARG A 26 -10.71 -8.38 6.94
N LEU A 27 -9.65 -7.80 7.51
CA LEU A 27 -8.94 -6.68 6.88
C LEU A 27 -8.22 -7.11 5.58
N GLU A 28 -7.69 -8.33 5.52
CA GLU A 28 -7.12 -8.88 4.29
C GLU A 28 -8.18 -9.16 3.23
N GLU A 29 -9.39 -9.61 3.61
CA GLU A 29 -10.52 -9.74 2.69
C GLU A 29 -10.96 -8.38 2.13
N GLU A 30 -11.11 -7.36 2.99
CA GLU A 30 -11.45 -6.00 2.56
C GLU A 30 -10.39 -5.41 1.62
N LYS A 31 -9.12 -5.63 1.94
CA LYS A 31 -7.98 -5.23 1.10
C LYS A 31 -7.98 -5.96 -0.24
N ALA A 32 -8.31 -7.24 -0.29
CA ALA A 32 -8.43 -7.99 -1.53
C ALA A 32 -9.56 -7.44 -2.41
N ALA A 33 -10.74 -7.18 -1.84
CA ALA A 33 -11.85 -6.55 -2.56
C ALA A 33 -11.45 -5.18 -3.15
N LEU A 34 -10.82 -4.32 -2.34
CA LEU A 34 -10.32 -3.02 -2.81
C LEU A 34 -9.25 -3.15 -3.90
N GLN A 35 -8.39 -4.17 -3.84
CA GLN A 35 -7.41 -4.43 -4.88
C GLN A 35 -8.06 -4.84 -6.20
N ASP A 36 -9.14 -5.62 -6.15
CA ASP A 36 -9.89 -6.01 -7.34
C ASP A 36 -10.64 -4.82 -7.96
N ASP A 37 -11.26 -3.97 -7.14
CA ASP A 37 -11.85 -2.71 -7.61
C ASP A 37 -10.82 -1.82 -8.33
N ILE A 38 -9.60 -1.70 -7.76
CA ILE A 38 -8.51 -0.96 -8.40
C ILE A 38 -8.12 -1.60 -9.74
N LYS A 39 -8.07 -2.93 -9.84
CA LYS A 39 -7.73 -3.61 -11.11
C LYS A 39 -8.78 -3.31 -12.17
N ASP A 40 -10.06 -3.31 -11.82
CA ASP A 40 -11.16 -3.03 -12.74
C ASP A 40 -11.07 -1.60 -13.29
N VAL A 41 -10.78 -0.61 -12.44
CA VAL A 41 -10.54 0.78 -12.89
C VAL A 41 -9.33 0.86 -13.82
N MET A 42 -8.24 0.16 -13.52
CA MET A 42 -7.06 0.14 -14.39
C MET A 42 -7.33 -0.56 -15.73
N ALA A 43 -8.20 -1.58 -15.74
CA ALA A 43 -8.64 -2.25 -16.95
C ALA A 43 -9.55 -1.35 -17.80
N GLU A 44 -10.45 -0.60 -17.17
CA GLU A 44 -11.29 0.39 -17.84
C GLU A 44 -10.45 1.49 -18.51
N LEU A 45 -9.46 2.04 -17.79
CA LEU A 45 -8.50 3.00 -18.36
C LEU A 45 -7.82 2.44 -19.60
N LYS A 46 -7.37 1.18 -19.55
CA LYS A 46 -6.76 0.51 -20.70
C LYS A 46 -7.74 0.35 -21.86
N GLY A 47 -8.98 -0.06 -21.58
CA GLY A 47 -10.03 -0.22 -22.60
C GLY A 47 -10.40 1.09 -23.29
N ARG A 48 -10.25 2.23 -22.58
CA ARG A 48 -10.43 3.58 -23.11
C ARG A 48 -9.19 4.13 -23.83
N GLY A 49 -8.08 3.38 -23.87
CA GLY A 49 -6.87 3.76 -24.59
C GLY A 49 -5.82 4.54 -23.78
N TYR A 50 -5.98 4.66 -22.46
CA TYR A 50 -4.97 5.31 -21.61
C TYR A 50 -3.75 4.40 -21.36
N ASP A 51 -2.56 5.01 -21.25
CA ASP A 51 -1.35 4.29 -20.84
C ASP A 51 -1.38 4.01 -19.33
N VAL A 52 -1.59 2.74 -18.98
CA VAL A 52 -1.64 2.25 -17.59
C VAL A 52 -0.33 2.49 -16.84
N LYS A 53 0.84 2.43 -17.50
CA LYS A 53 2.14 2.70 -16.87
C LYS A 53 2.27 4.17 -16.52
N ALA A 54 1.87 5.06 -17.42
CA ALA A 54 1.87 6.51 -17.16
C ALA A 54 0.94 6.86 -15.98
N VAL A 55 -0.27 6.28 -15.93
CA VAL A 55 -1.19 6.48 -14.80
C VAL A 55 -0.58 6.00 -13.49
N ARG A 56 0.08 4.82 -13.45
CA ARG A 56 0.78 4.36 -12.25
C ARG A 56 1.90 5.30 -11.81
N ALA A 57 2.65 5.85 -12.76
CA ALA A 57 3.68 6.85 -12.47
C ALA A 57 3.07 8.11 -11.85
N ILE A 58 1.96 8.61 -12.41
CA ILE A 58 1.21 9.75 -11.85
C ILE A 58 0.72 9.45 -10.43
N LEU A 59 0.12 8.27 -10.19
CA LEU A 59 -0.33 7.89 -8.85
C LEU A 59 0.81 7.84 -7.83
N LYS A 60 2.01 7.39 -8.25
CA LYS A 60 3.20 7.41 -7.39
C LYS A 60 3.65 8.84 -7.09
N LEU A 61 3.72 9.71 -8.11
CA LEU A 61 4.08 11.13 -7.95
C LEU A 61 3.09 11.86 -7.03
N ARG A 62 1.79 11.53 -7.11
CA ARG A 62 0.75 12.14 -6.27
C ARG A 62 0.78 11.69 -4.80
N LYS A 63 1.50 10.62 -4.49
CA LYS A 63 1.69 10.14 -3.10
C LYS A 63 2.92 10.73 -2.42
N GLN A 64 3.82 11.35 -3.19
CA GLN A 64 5.02 11.98 -2.67
C GLN A 64 4.68 13.34 -2.05
N ASP A 65 5.50 13.77 -1.10
CA ASP A 65 5.42 15.12 -0.57
C ASP A 65 5.73 16.14 -1.69
N PRO A 66 4.92 17.22 -1.83
CA PRO A 66 5.10 18.19 -2.90
C PRO A 66 6.45 18.91 -2.87
N ASP A 67 7.02 19.13 -1.69
CA ASP A 67 8.28 19.86 -1.53
C ASP A 67 9.47 18.92 -1.83
N GLU A 68 9.45 17.70 -1.28
CA GLU A 68 10.44 16.67 -1.63
C GLU A 68 10.47 16.39 -3.15
N ARG A 69 9.29 16.39 -3.79
CA ARG A 69 9.19 16.21 -5.24
C ARG A 69 9.82 17.37 -6.00
N GLN A 70 9.55 18.62 -5.61
CA GLN A 70 10.11 19.80 -6.27
C GLN A 70 11.64 19.84 -6.15
N GLU A 71 12.17 19.51 -4.97
CA GLU A 71 13.62 19.40 -4.76
C GLU A 71 14.25 18.33 -5.68
N ALA A 72 13.63 17.14 -5.74
CA ALA A 72 14.10 16.06 -6.60
C ALA A 72 14.03 16.43 -8.10
N GLU A 73 12.96 17.12 -8.53
CA GLU A 73 12.80 17.61 -9.90
C GLU A 73 13.88 18.64 -10.26
N ALA A 74 14.19 19.59 -9.36
CA ALA A 74 15.24 20.58 -9.58
C ALA A 74 16.64 19.94 -9.72
N ILE A 75 16.94 18.94 -8.89
CA ILE A 75 18.21 18.19 -8.99
C ILE A 75 18.28 17.40 -10.29
N LEU A 76 17.18 16.73 -10.67
CA LEU A 76 17.11 15.97 -11.91
C LEU A 76 17.31 16.88 -13.13
N GLU A 77 16.64 18.03 -13.16
CA GLU A 77 16.76 19.02 -14.22
C GLU A 77 18.20 19.54 -14.34
N LEU A 78 18.86 19.83 -13.23
CA LEU A 78 20.28 20.21 -13.21
C LEU A 78 21.16 19.15 -13.88
N TYR A 79 20.96 17.87 -13.54
CA TYR A 79 21.73 16.78 -14.13
C TYR A 79 21.40 16.54 -15.60
N MET A 80 20.13 16.63 -16.00
CA MET A 80 19.75 16.49 -17.40
C MET A 80 20.35 17.61 -18.27
N ASN A 81 20.37 18.84 -17.76
CA ASN A 81 21.05 19.97 -18.41
C ASN A 81 22.56 19.71 -18.54
N ALA A 82 23.22 19.24 -17.49
CA ALA A 82 24.64 18.91 -17.53
C ALA A 82 24.98 17.77 -18.52
N LEU A 83 24.02 16.87 -18.77
CA LEU A 83 24.14 15.78 -19.73
C LEU A 83 23.67 16.14 -21.15
N GLY A 84 23.15 17.35 -21.39
CA GLY A 84 22.61 17.78 -22.69
C GLY A 84 21.35 17.01 -23.12
N MET A 85 20.55 16.55 -22.15
CA MET A 85 19.31 15.80 -22.37
C MET A 85 18.07 16.69 -22.50
N VAL A 86 18.24 18.01 -22.43
CA VAL A 86 17.21 19.06 -22.54
C VAL A 86 17.73 20.19 -23.44
#